data_AF-A0A7Y7W9U0-F1
#
_entry.id   AF-A0A7Y7W9U0-F1
#
_cell.length_a   1.000
_cell.length_b   1.000
_cell.length_c   1.000
_cell.angle_alpha   90.00
_cell.angle_beta   90.00
_cell.angle_gamma   90.00
#
_symmetry.space_group_name_H-M   'P 1'
#
loop_
_entity.id
_entity.type
_entity.pdbx_description
1 polymer ?
#
loop_
_entity_poly.entity_id
_entity_poly.type
_entity_poly.pdbx_seq_one_letter_code
_entity_poly.pdbx_strand_id
1 'polypeptide(L)'
;MSNFAEDLNNIPVGEYLRIWGQFPGAMSPQCIQGKLRNVDTQAGKAFLESTTYSGQINEVPISGITSIQRGYTGSGASGPVQKPDKVFNPNSGEWQDKTFKDYS
;
A
#
# COMPACT_ATOMS: atom_id res chain seq x y z
N MET A 1 -12.04 21.92 -6.26
CA MET A 1 -10.68 21.43 -6.55
C MET A 1 -10.53 20.13 -5.79
N SER A 2 -10.10 19.04 -6.43
CA SER A 2 -9.89 17.79 -5.71
C SER A 2 -8.81 18.00 -4.67
N ASN A 3 -9.14 17.79 -3.40
CA ASN A 3 -8.28 18.16 -2.28
C ASN A 3 -7.30 17.03 -1.92
N PHE A 4 -6.78 16.32 -2.93
CA PHE A 4 -5.95 15.14 -2.71
C PHE A 4 -4.67 15.44 -1.92
N ALA A 5 -4.19 16.69 -1.96
CA ALA A 5 -3.11 17.13 -1.09
C ALA A 5 -3.52 17.07 0.40
N GLU A 6 -4.71 17.56 0.75
CA GLU A 6 -5.23 17.47 2.12
C GLU A 6 -5.52 16.03 2.52
N ASP A 7 -6.13 15.24 1.62
CA ASP A 7 -6.38 13.81 1.86
C ASP A 7 -5.08 13.06 2.16
N LEU A 8 -4.02 13.30 1.37
CA LEU A 8 -2.71 12.68 1.56
C LEU A 8 -2.03 13.11 2.86
N ASN A 9 -2.16 14.37 3.28
CA ASN A 9 -1.61 14.83 4.55
C ASN A 9 -2.32 14.21 5.77
N ASN A 10 -3.60 13.86 5.63
CA ASN A 10 -4.38 13.22 6.69
C ASN A 10 -4.15 11.70 6.76
N ILE A 11 -3.48 11.11 5.76
CA ILE A 11 -3.15 9.67 5.76
C ILE A 11 -1.89 9.43 6.58
N PRO A 12 -1.90 8.46 7.52
CA PRO A 12 -0.70 8.08 8.27
C PRO A 12 0.45 7.62 7.38
N VAL A 13 1.66 8.09 7.70
CA VAL A 13 2.90 7.54 7.15
C VAL A 13 2.98 6.05 7.45
N GLY A 14 3.39 5.27 6.45
CA GLY A 14 3.46 3.82 6.49
C GLY A 14 2.19 3.12 5.98
N GLU A 15 1.07 3.84 5.83
CA GLU A 15 -0.13 3.27 5.23
C GLU A 15 0.10 2.94 3.75
N TYR A 16 -0.33 1.76 3.33
CA TYR A 16 -0.21 1.33 1.95
C TYR A 16 -1.33 1.92 1.09
N LEU A 17 -0.95 2.56 0.00
CA LEU A 17 -1.84 3.25 -0.92
C LEU A 17 -1.71 2.70 -2.33
N ARG A 18 -2.85 2.69 -3.04
CA ARG A 18 -2.92 2.61 -4.50
C ARG A 18 -3.44 3.94 -5.02
N ILE A 19 -2.61 4.69 -5.69
CA ILE A 19 -2.96 6.01 -6.23
C ILE A 19 -3.12 5.87 -7.74
N TRP A 20 -4.34 6.12 -8.21
CA TRP A 20 -4.66 6.13 -9.63
C TRP A 20 -4.62 7.57 -10.16
N GLY A 21 -4.09 7.73 -11.37
CA GLY A 21 -3.99 9.04 -11.97
C GLY A 21 -3.54 9.02 -13.43
N GLN A 22 -3.71 10.16 -14.08
CA GLN A 22 -3.13 10.42 -15.38
C GLN A 22 -1.79 11.13 -15.17
N PHE A 23 -0.70 10.38 -15.21
CA PHE A 23 0.63 10.90 -14.94
C PHE A 23 1.37 11.24 -16.25
N PRO A 24 2.36 12.16 -16.20
CA PRO A 24 3.14 12.53 -17.37
C PRO A 24 3.74 11.32 -18.09
N GLY A 25 3.58 11.26 -19.42
CA GLY A 25 4.10 10.17 -20.25
C GLY A 25 3.24 8.91 -20.31
N ALA A 26 2.15 8.82 -19.53
CA ALA A 26 1.22 7.70 -19.63
C ALA A 26 0.14 7.95 -20.70
N MET A 27 -0.15 6.93 -21.52
CA MET A 27 -1.27 6.98 -22.49
C MET A 27 -2.62 6.67 -21.85
N SER A 28 -2.61 6.03 -20.68
CA SER A 28 -3.79 5.61 -19.92
C SER A 28 -3.56 5.80 -18.43
N PRO A 29 -4.63 5.86 -17.61
CA PRO A 29 -4.50 5.98 -16.16
C PRO A 29 -3.60 4.88 -15.58
N GLN A 30 -2.64 5.29 -14.76
CA GLN A 30 -1.69 4.39 -14.11
C GLN A 30 -1.99 4.30 -12.61
N CYS A 31 -1.66 3.16 -12.02
CA CYS A 31 -1.65 2.96 -10.58
C CYS A 31 -0.21 3.03 -10.08
N ILE A 32 0.10 4.03 -9.26
CA ILE A 32 1.33 4.07 -8.47
C ILE A 32 0.99 3.63 -7.05
N GLN A 33 1.74 2.67 -6.52
CA GLN A 33 1.41 2.03 -5.25
C GLN A 33 2.64 1.88 -4.34
N GLY A 34 2.38 1.82 -3.04
CA GLY A 34 3.42 1.70 -2.02
C GLY A 34 2.98 2.25 -0.67
N LYS A 35 3.87 2.19 0.32
CA LYS A 35 3.64 2.79 1.64
C LYS A 35 3.93 4.29 1.60
N LEU A 36 3.01 5.10 2.10
CA LEU A 36 3.23 6.55 2.18
C LEU A 36 4.45 6.85 3.05
N ARG A 37 5.43 7.57 2.50
CA ARG A 37 6.62 8.00 3.25
C ARG A 37 6.55 9.46 3.64
N ASN A 38 6.17 10.29 2.68
CA ASN A 38 6.10 11.74 2.86
C ASN A 38 5.14 12.36 1.83
N VAL A 39 4.63 13.54 2.17
CA VAL A 39 3.87 14.41 1.26
C VAL A 39 4.57 15.75 1.24
N ASP A 40 5.00 16.19 0.07
CA ASP A 40 5.53 17.53 -0.16
C ASP A 40 4.50 18.34 -0.95
N THR A 41 3.70 19.10 -0.22
CA THR A 41 2.66 19.94 -0.80
C THR A 41 3.22 21.13 -1.57
N GLN A 42 4.42 21.60 -1.23
CA GLN A 42 5.08 22.71 -1.93
C GLN A 42 5.57 22.24 -3.31
N ALA A 43 6.18 21.06 -3.36
CA ALA A 43 6.59 20.44 -4.62
C ALA A 43 5.42 19.77 -5.39
N GLY A 44 4.25 19.63 -4.75
CA GLY A 44 3.08 18.99 -5.34
C GLY A 44 3.26 17.48 -5.56
N LYS A 45 3.99 16.80 -4.67
CA LYS A 45 4.33 15.38 -4.79
C LYS A 45 4.04 14.60 -3.52
N ALA A 46 3.65 13.33 -3.68
CA ALA A 46 3.69 12.33 -2.62
C ALA A 46 4.75 11.27 -2.94
N PHE A 47 5.33 10.68 -1.90
CA PHE A 47 6.39 9.70 -2.02
C PHE A 47 5.93 8.38 -1.43
N LEU A 48 5.90 7.33 -2.27
CA LEU A 48 5.49 6.00 -1.87
C LEU A 48 6.70 5.05 -1.91
N GLU A 49 7.00 4.40 -0.79
CA GLU A 49 7.98 3.31 -0.77
C GLU A 49 7.38 2.03 -1.35
N SER A 50 8.06 1.45 -2.33
CA SER A 50 7.64 0.20 -2.95
C SER A 50 7.67 -0.95 -1.94
N THR A 51 6.58 -1.72 -1.87
CA THR A 51 6.54 -2.96 -1.10
C THR A 51 7.13 -4.15 -1.85
N THR A 52 7.41 -3.99 -3.14
CA THR A 52 7.95 -5.06 -4.00
C THR A 52 9.46 -4.95 -4.16
N TYR A 53 9.97 -3.72 -4.25
CA TYR A 53 11.37 -3.43 -4.54
C TYR A 53 11.97 -2.60 -3.42
N SER A 54 12.82 -3.22 -2.60
CA SER A 54 13.44 -2.59 -1.43
C SER A 54 14.21 -1.31 -1.82
N GLY A 55 13.98 -0.22 -1.09
CA GLY A 55 14.66 1.06 -1.32
C GLY A 55 14.13 1.88 -2.49
N GLN A 56 13.19 1.36 -3.28
CA GLN A 56 12.57 2.12 -4.37
C GLN A 56 11.49 3.08 -3.83
N ILE A 57 11.65 4.37 -4.12
CA ILE A 57 10.65 5.41 -3.85
C ILE A 57 9.99 5.83 -5.17
N ASN A 58 8.68 5.71 -5.22
CA ASN A 58 7.86 6.18 -6.32
C ASN A 58 7.38 7.59 -6.02
N GLU A 59 7.66 8.53 -6.91
CA GLU A 59 7.15 9.89 -6.86
C GLU A 59 5.78 9.96 -7.54
N VAL A 60 4.80 10.55 -6.86
CA VAL A 60 3.43 10.68 -7.34
C VAL A 60 3.08 12.17 -7.45
N PRO A 61 2.95 12.73 -8.66
CA PRO A 61 2.45 14.09 -8.85
C PRO A 61 1.00 14.20 -8.38
N ILE A 62 0.74 15.07 -7.41
CA ILE A 62 -0.60 15.22 -6.80
C ILE A 62 -1.61 15.73 -7.83
N SER A 63 -1.19 16.59 -8.76
CA SER A 63 -2.03 17.17 -9.82
C SER A 63 -2.59 16.14 -10.79
N GLY A 64 -1.97 14.97 -10.93
CA GLY A 64 -2.41 13.90 -11.82
C GLY A 64 -3.35 12.89 -11.15
N ILE A 65 -3.57 13.00 -9.83
CA ILE A 65 -4.36 12.02 -9.06
C ILE A 65 -5.84 12.13 -9.44
N THR A 66 -6.45 10.97 -9.70
CA THR A 66 -7.90 10.83 -9.92
C THR A 66 -8.57 10.03 -8.81
N SER A 67 -7.84 9.17 -8.10
CA SER A 67 -8.36 8.40 -6.96
C SER A 67 -7.24 7.93 -6.03
N ILE A 68 -7.53 7.88 -4.72
CA ILE A 68 -6.67 7.26 -3.70
C ILE A 68 -7.44 6.10 -3.09
N GLN A 69 -6.84 4.91 -3.13
CA GLN A 69 -7.40 3.67 -2.61
C GLN A 69 -6.61 3.21 -1.38
N ARG A 70 -7.33 3.00 -0.27
CA ARG A 70 -6.82 2.63 1.06
C ARG A 70 -7.30 1.23 1.46
N GLY A 71 -6.74 0.68 2.53
CA GLY A 71 -7.16 -0.63 3.09
C GLY A 71 -6.56 -1.85 2.38
N TYR A 72 -5.66 -1.63 1.42
CA TYR A 72 -4.87 -2.68 0.78
C TYR A 72 -3.56 -2.86 1.52
N THR A 73 -2.94 -4.04 1.40
CA THR A 73 -1.69 -4.35 2.13
C THR A 73 -0.51 -4.70 1.22
N GLY A 74 -0.68 -4.61 -0.10
CA GLY A 74 0.37 -4.93 -1.07
C GLY A 74 -0.11 -4.94 -2.53
N SER A 75 0.84 -5.11 -3.45
CA SER A 75 0.62 -4.97 -4.90
C SER A 75 -0.37 -5.98 -5.49
N GLY A 76 -0.43 -7.19 -4.94
CA GLY A 76 -1.41 -8.23 -5.32
C GLY A 76 -2.60 -8.37 -4.38
N ALA A 77 -2.59 -7.72 -3.22
CA ALA A 77 -3.64 -7.87 -2.22
C ALA A 77 -4.77 -6.88 -2.49
N SER A 78 -5.89 -7.34 -3.06
CA SER A 78 -7.10 -6.51 -3.25
C SER A 78 -8.04 -6.53 -2.04
N GLY A 79 -7.55 -6.97 -0.88
CA GLY A 79 -8.26 -7.00 0.38
C GLY A 79 -7.29 -7.11 1.54
N PRO A 80 -7.78 -7.10 2.79
CA PRO A 80 -6.96 -7.29 3.97
C PRO A 80 -6.21 -8.63 3.91
N VAL A 81 -5.01 -8.69 4.50
CA VAL A 81 -4.24 -9.93 4.65
C VAL A 81 -5.16 -11.00 5.23
N GLN A 82 -5.43 -12.05 4.45
CA GLN A 82 -6.10 -13.23 4.95
C GLN A 82 -5.20 -13.82 6.04
N LYS A 83 -5.74 -13.99 7.25
CA LYS A 83 -5.01 -14.72 8.30
C LYS A 83 -4.90 -16.17 7.84
N PRO A 84 -3.72 -16.80 7.91
CA PRO A 84 -3.60 -18.20 7.57
C PRO A 84 -4.51 -19.02 8.48
N ASP A 85 -5.30 -19.89 7.86
CA ASP A 85 -6.13 -20.91 8.50
C ASP A 85 -5.26 -21.96 9.19
N LYS A 86 -4.08 -22.26 8.62
CA LYS A 86 -3.10 -23.21 9.15
C LYS A 86 -1.73 -22.61 9.43
N VAL A 87 -1.07 -23.12 10.47
CA VAL A 87 0.31 -22.75 10.85
C VAL A 87 1.16 -24.02 10.87
N PHE A 88 2.40 -23.93 10.37
CA PHE A 88 3.32 -25.06 10.40
C PHE A 88 3.84 -25.25 11.83
N ASN A 89 3.63 -26.45 12.39
CA ASN A 89 4.16 -26.82 13.70
C ASN A 89 5.54 -27.50 13.51
N PRO A 90 6.65 -26.88 13.95
CA PRO A 90 7.98 -27.44 13.75
C PRO A 90 8.25 -28.69 14.59
N ASN A 91 7.46 -28.96 15.63
CA ASN A 91 7.63 -30.13 16.49
C ASN A 91 6.97 -31.38 15.90
N SER A 92 5.79 -31.24 15.29
CA SER A 92 5.08 -32.35 14.65
C SER A 92 5.41 -32.49 13.15
N GLY A 93 5.91 -31.43 12.51
CA GLY A 93 6.16 -31.42 11.06
C GLY A 93 4.89 -31.28 10.21
N GLU A 94 3.75 -30.91 10.83
CA GLU A 94 2.45 -30.85 10.17
C GLU A 94 1.86 -29.44 10.18
N TRP A 95 0.99 -29.16 9.19
CA TRP A 95 0.18 -27.93 9.15
C TRP A 95 -1.07 -28.10 10.00
N GLN A 96 -1.22 -27.27 11.03
CA GLN A 96 -2.32 -27.36 12.01
C GLN A 96 -3.22 -26.13 11.96
N ASP A 97 -4.53 -26.32 12.18
CA ASP A 97 -5.47 -25.20 12.23
C ASP A 97 -5.11 -24.25 13.37
N LYS A 98 -5.15 -22.94 13.11
CA LYS A 98 -4.76 -21.90 14.07
C LYS A 98 -5.61 -21.88 15.36
N THR A 99 -6.77 -22.54 15.35
CA THR A 99 -7.66 -22.70 16.51
C THR A 99 -7.26 -23.85 17.44
N PHE A 100 -6.26 -24.66 17.07
CA PHE A 100 -5.61 -25.56 18.02
C PHE A 100 -4.90 -24.70 19.07
N LYS A 101 -5.60 -24.56 20.20
CA LYS A 101 -5.19 -23.87 21.41
C LYS A 101 -3.75 -24.21 21.80
N ASP A 102 -3.08 -23.20 22.35
CA ASP A 102 -1.94 -23.32 23.24
C ASP A 102 -0.59 -23.63 22.57
N TYR A 103 0.09 -22.55 22.12
CA TYR A 103 1.53 -22.46 22.35
C TYR A 103 1.74 -21.89 23.75
N SER A 104 1.62 -22.74 24.76
CA SER A 104 2.20 -22.55 26.10
C SER A 104 3.54 -23.24 26.16
#